data_AF-A0A8J6GGV0-F1
#
_entry.id   AF-A0A8J6GGV0-F1
#
_cell.length_a   1.000
_cell.length_b   1.000
_cell.length_c   1.000
_cell.angle_alpha   90.00
_cell.angle_beta   90.00
_cell.angle_gamma   90.00
#
_symmetry.space_group_name_H-M   'P 1'
#
loop_
_entity.id
_entity.type
_entity.pdbx_description
1 polymer ?
#
loop_
_entity_poly.entity_id
_entity_poly.type
_entity_poly.pdbx_seq_one_letter_code
_entity_poly.pdbx_strand_id
1 'polypeptide(L)'
;MTCKSTACGNRRGSEGQILSKEMSQPFPEDWNDTQIQHPEFLGNKADNWSTRCLQRLGKAMNADVVCHALEFCKQDAAQSQCHLYPLPQTLRGYHWRGRDCNDHNKTVYPGRRPDNWDAHQDTNCNGIWGIDPKDGIPYEKKFCEGSQPRGIILLGDSAGAHFHIPPEWLTASQMSSKSFFNLPAALTDELDWPQLSGVTGFLDSTSRIEEKSIYHRLRKRNHCNHRDYQSISRNGASSRNLKNFIESLSRNQALDQPAIVIYAMIGNDVCNGRADPIPGMTTPEQMYSNVMQTLKYLDAHLPNGSHVILYGLPDGTFLWDRLHDQYHPLGQLNKDVTYADFFSFLSCLQVSPCSGWMSSNKTLRTLTSQRADQLSNTLKKMAATETFTNFNLFYMDFAFHEIIEEWRKRGGQPWQLIEPVDGFHPNETSSILDGGTPDSTTTVLGDVNTVKYHTCMLTLSLTPAASLIPAVSLTPAASLTPAASLTPAASLTPAASLTPAASLTPAVSLTPAASLTPAV
;
A
#
# COMPACT_ATOMS: atom_id res chain seq x y z
N MET A 1 -20.51 31.85 -18.05
CA MET A 1 -20.89 33.15 -17.44
C MET A 1 -19.63 33.99 -17.32
N THR A 2 -19.72 35.28 -17.63
CA THR A 2 -18.63 36.23 -17.82
C THR A 2 -17.84 36.54 -16.53
N CYS A 3 -16.51 36.34 -16.54
CA CYS A 3 -15.61 36.84 -15.50
C CYS A 3 -15.38 38.35 -15.68
N LYS A 4 -15.70 39.15 -14.66
CA LYS A 4 -15.21 40.53 -14.54
C LYS A 4 -13.95 40.55 -13.68
N SER A 5 -12.83 40.86 -14.31
CA SER A 5 -11.58 41.27 -13.67
C SER A 5 -11.74 42.66 -13.06
N THR A 6 -11.30 42.87 -11.81
CA THR A 6 -11.04 44.24 -11.33
C THR A 6 -9.76 44.28 -10.50
N ALA A 7 -8.82 45.07 -11.03
CA ALA A 7 -7.74 45.81 -10.37
C ALA A 7 -6.61 45.04 -9.65
N CYS A 8 -5.54 44.72 -10.40
CA CYS A 8 -4.17 44.76 -9.89
C CYS A 8 -3.48 46.00 -10.48
N GLY A 9 -3.16 46.97 -9.62
CA GLY A 9 -2.35 48.13 -9.98
C GLY A 9 -0.88 47.74 -10.17
N ASN A 10 -0.33 48.12 -11.32
CA ASN A 10 1.08 48.04 -11.64
C ASN A 10 1.95 48.80 -10.63
N ARG A 11 2.92 48.13 -10.01
CA ARG A 11 4.23 48.72 -9.71
C ARG A 11 5.34 47.70 -10.00
N ARG A 12 6.04 47.92 -11.13
CA ARG A 12 7.42 47.46 -11.30
C ARG A 12 8.31 48.35 -10.43
N GLY A 13 9.18 47.75 -9.64
CA GLY A 13 10.21 48.47 -8.88
C GLY A 13 11.08 47.51 -8.08
N SER A 14 12.25 47.18 -8.65
CA SER A 14 13.49 46.75 -7.99
C SER A 14 13.43 45.62 -6.95
N GLU A 15 13.70 44.41 -7.41
CA GLU A 15 14.43 43.41 -6.61
C GLU A 15 15.86 43.90 -6.36
N GLY A 16 16.29 43.88 -5.10
CA GLY A 16 17.67 44.16 -4.72
C GLY A 16 17.76 44.78 -3.33
N GLN A 17 18.29 44.01 -2.38
CA GLN A 17 18.57 44.37 -0.99
C GLN A 17 17.34 44.49 -0.07
N ILE A 18 17.11 43.46 0.75
CA ILE A 18 17.02 43.48 2.23
C ILE A 18 16.93 41.99 2.64
N LEU A 19 18.06 41.31 2.54
CA LEU A 19 18.36 40.16 3.41
C LEU A 19 19.23 40.74 4.54
N SER A 20 19.04 40.22 5.75
CA SER A 20 19.72 40.60 7.01
C SER A 20 19.21 41.86 7.73
N LYS A 21 18.04 41.76 8.39
CA LYS A 21 17.76 42.39 9.70
C LYS A 21 16.30 42.11 10.12
N GLU A 22 16.00 40.91 10.61
CA GLU A 22 14.80 40.69 11.44
C GLU A 22 14.87 39.39 12.27
N MET A 23 16.07 39.07 12.76
CA MET A 23 16.26 38.09 13.85
C MET A 23 16.93 38.83 14.99
N SER A 24 16.19 39.61 15.80
CA SER A 24 16.59 40.12 17.13
C SER A 24 15.51 41.04 17.72
N GLN A 25 14.44 40.49 18.31
CA GLN A 25 13.68 41.17 19.39
C GLN A 25 13.04 40.10 20.31
N PRO A 26 13.10 40.24 21.65
CA PRO A 26 12.54 39.28 22.61
C PRO A 26 11.04 39.54 22.88
N PHE A 27 10.34 38.49 23.34
CA PHE A 27 8.94 38.52 23.79
C PHE A 27 8.79 39.34 25.08
N PRO A 28 7.71 40.13 25.25
CA PRO A 28 7.26 40.57 26.56
C PRO A 28 6.39 39.50 27.23
N GLU A 29 6.79 39.11 28.43
CA GLU A 29 5.95 38.49 29.47
C GLU A 29 4.86 39.48 29.90
N ASP A 30 3.64 38.96 30.10
CA ASP A 30 2.59 39.43 31.04
C ASP A 30 1.20 39.10 30.48
N TRP A 31 0.61 37.99 30.94
CA TRP A 31 -0.84 37.79 30.92
C TRP A 31 -1.27 37.41 32.33
N ASN A 32 -1.82 38.39 33.04
CA ASN A 32 -2.37 38.23 34.37
C ASN A 32 -3.85 37.84 34.25
N ASP A 33 -4.25 36.82 35.02
CA ASP A 33 -5.63 36.39 35.19
C ASP A 33 -6.44 37.51 35.86
N THR A 34 -7.45 38.05 35.19
CA THR A 34 -8.74 38.47 35.79
C THR A 34 -9.69 39.02 34.74
N GLN A 35 -10.96 38.62 34.88
CA GLN A 35 -12.18 39.15 34.25
C GLN A 35 -12.76 38.38 33.06
N ILE A 36 -13.52 37.34 33.41
CA ILE A 36 -14.67 36.84 32.65
C ILE A 36 -15.88 37.71 33.02
N GLN A 37 -16.43 38.49 32.08
CA GLN A 37 -17.86 38.85 32.04
C GLN A 37 -18.36 39.06 30.59
N HIS A 38 -19.28 38.17 30.18
CA HIS A 38 -20.30 38.27 29.11
C HIS A 38 -19.91 38.37 27.61
N PRO A 39 -20.76 37.84 26.69
CA PRO A 39 -20.33 37.18 25.47
C PRO A 39 -20.79 37.92 24.21
N GLU A 40 -19.94 38.76 23.63
CA GLU A 40 -20.14 39.31 22.27
C GLU A 40 -18.78 39.54 21.57
N PHE A 41 -17.86 38.57 21.56
CA PHE A 41 -16.62 38.69 20.77
C PHE A 41 -16.05 37.31 20.38
N LEU A 42 -16.81 36.53 19.59
CA LEU A 42 -16.31 35.30 18.95
C LEU A 42 -16.26 35.39 17.41
N GLY A 43 -16.16 36.60 16.87
CA GLY A 43 -16.05 36.82 15.41
C GLY A 43 -14.63 36.96 14.86
N ASN A 44 -13.62 37.29 15.68
CA ASN A 44 -12.35 37.82 15.14
C ASN A 44 -11.06 37.09 15.59
N LYS A 45 -11.15 35.90 16.18
CA LYS A 45 -9.95 35.08 16.51
C LYS A 45 -9.76 33.84 15.61
N ALA A 46 -10.79 33.39 14.90
CA ALA A 46 -10.67 32.30 13.91
C ALA A 46 -9.93 32.75 12.63
N ASP A 47 -10.02 34.03 12.27
CA ASP A 47 -9.39 34.59 11.05
C ASP A 47 -7.87 34.69 11.12
N ASN A 48 -7.26 34.59 12.30
CA ASN A 48 -5.81 34.70 12.44
C ASN A 48 -5.09 33.35 12.27
N TRP A 49 -5.78 32.22 12.47
CA TRP A 49 -5.20 30.88 12.31
C TRP A 49 -5.27 30.39 10.87
N SER A 50 -6.42 30.59 10.21
CA SER A 50 -6.60 30.31 8.77
C SER A 50 -5.62 31.10 7.93
N THR A 51 -5.49 32.41 8.18
CA THR A 51 -4.58 33.30 7.44
C THR A 51 -3.11 32.96 7.70
N ARG A 52 -2.73 32.52 8.90
CA ARG A 52 -1.34 32.11 9.21
C ARG A 52 -0.99 30.72 8.67
N CYS A 53 -1.94 29.78 8.66
CA CYS A 53 -1.79 28.50 7.96
C CYS A 53 -1.68 28.72 6.45
N LEU A 54 -2.55 29.55 5.87
CA LEU A 54 -2.49 29.92 4.45
C LEU A 54 -1.23 30.72 4.09
N GLN A 55 -0.71 31.59 4.97
CA GLN A 55 0.56 32.28 4.75
C GLN A 55 1.77 31.35 4.86
N ARG A 56 1.73 30.32 5.72
CA ARG A 56 2.80 29.31 5.81
C ARG A 56 2.73 28.30 4.68
N LEU A 57 1.52 27.87 4.30
CA LEU A 57 1.26 27.07 3.11
C LEU A 57 1.66 27.85 1.86
N GLY A 58 1.31 29.13 1.72
CA GLY A 58 1.68 29.99 0.61
C GLY A 58 3.19 30.28 0.46
N LYS A 59 4.02 29.91 1.45
CA LYS A 59 5.48 29.95 1.35
C LYS A 59 6.10 28.64 0.85
N ALA A 60 5.37 27.53 0.86
CA ALA A 60 5.85 26.19 0.47
C ALA A 60 4.99 25.50 -0.61
N MET A 61 3.76 25.98 -0.84
CA MET A 61 2.75 25.43 -1.72
C MET A 61 2.02 26.58 -2.41
N ASN A 62 1.70 26.37 -3.68
CA ASN A 62 0.94 27.33 -4.47
C ASN A 62 -0.57 27.16 -4.20
N ALA A 63 -1.33 28.26 -4.28
CA ALA A 63 -2.75 28.28 -3.89
C ALA A 63 -3.63 27.31 -4.71
N ASP A 64 -3.29 27.09 -5.97
CA ASP A 64 -3.91 26.12 -6.86
C ASP A 64 -3.73 24.67 -6.38
N VAL A 65 -2.53 24.29 -5.92
CA VAL A 65 -2.23 22.95 -5.38
C VAL A 65 -3.07 22.66 -4.13
N VAL A 66 -3.18 23.64 -3.23
CA VAL A 66 -4.00 23.51 -2.02
C VAL A 66 -5.48 23.36 -2.37
N CYS A 67 -5.98 24.09 -3.36
CA CYS A 67 -7.37 23.98 -3.78
C CYS A 67 -7.72 22.64 -4.44
N HIS A 68 -6.79 22.01 -5.18
CA HIS A 68 -6.97 20.66 -5.71
C HIS A 68 -6.88 19.59 -4.60
N ALA A 69 -5.90 19.69 -3.70
CA ALA A 69 -5.72 18.73 -2.60
C ALA A 69 -6.91 18.72 -1.61
N LEU A 70 -7.57 19.86 -1.42
CA LEU A 70 -8.74 20.01 -0.55
C LEU A 70 -10.08 19.90 -1.30
N GLU A 71 -10.07 19.47 -2.56
CA GLU A 71 -11.25 19.33 -3.43
C GLU A 71 -12.12 20.59 -3.63
N PHE A 72 -11.60 21.78 -3.32
CA PHE A 72 -12.24 23.05 -3.69
C PHE A 72 -12.18 23.29 -5.21
N CYS A 73 -11.17 22.72 -5.87
CA CYS A 73 -11.10 22.59 -7.33
C CYS A 73 -11.33 21.14 -7.72
N LYS A 74 -12.28 20.89 -8.62
CA LYS A 74 -12.61 19.54 -9.11
C LYS A 74 -12.16 19.35 -10.55
N GLN A 75 -11.77 18.12 -10.87
CA GLN A 75 -11.40 17.71 -12.23
C GLN A 75 -12.56 16.89 -12.83
N ASP A 76 -13.11 17.35 -13.94
CA ASP A 76 -14.03 16.56 -14.77
C ASP A 76 -13.23 15.81 -15.85
N ALA A 77 -13.78 14.69 -16.34
CA ALA A 77 -13.14 13.77 -17.30
C ALA A 77 -12.69 14.42 -18.64
N ALA A 78 -13.01 15.70 -18.88
CA ALA A 78 -12.66 16.45 -20.07
C ALA A 78 -11.67 17.61 -19.82
N GLN A 79 -11.14 17.79 -18.60
CA GLN A 79 -10.19 18.88 -18.28
C GLN A 79 -8.89 18.38 -17.64
N SER A 80 -7.76 18.87 -18.16
CA SER A 80 -6.47 18.82 -17.50
C SER A 80 -6.46 19.70 -16.26
N GLN A 81 -5.65 19.35 -15.27
CA GLN A 81 -5.50 20.10 -14.03
C GLN A 81 -5.06 21.55 -14.32
N CYS A 82 -5.85 22.53 -13.88
CA CYS A 82 -5.53 23.94 -14.05
C CYS A 82 -4.50 24.37 -13.00
N HIS A 83 -3.33 24.81 -13.46
CA HIS A 83 -2.26 25.34 -12.61
C HIS A 83 -2.14 26.85 -12.80
N LEU A 84 -2.23 27.59 -11.71
CA LEU A 84 -1.98 29.02 -11.62
C LEU A 84 -0.48 29.32 -11.48
N TYR A 85 0.31 28.36 -10.98
CA TYR A 85 1.74 28.48 -10.77
C TYR A 85 2.50 27.26 -11.36
N PRO A 86 3.81 27.39 -11.67
CA PRO A 86 4.63 26.24 -12.05
C PRO A 86 4.60 25.17 -10.96
N LEU A 87 4.41 23.91 -11.35
CA LEU A 87 4.36 22.78 -10.42
C LEU A 87 5.67 22.69 -9.61
N PRO A 88 5.60 22.66 -8.27
CA PRO A 88 6.74 22.23 -7.47
C PRO A 88 7.14 20.81 -7.87
N GLN A 89 8.44 20.50 -7.87
CA GLN A 89 9.01 19.16 -8.14
C GLN A 89 8.56 18.06 -7.14
N THR A 90 7.54 18.29 -6.32
CA THR A 90 7.08 17.39 -5.25
C THR A 90 5.87 16.54 -5.60
N LEU A 91 5.09 16.85 -6.64
CA LEU A 91 3.91 16.03 -6.97
C LEU A 91 4.34 14.70 -7.61
N ARG A 92 4.10 13.58 -6.90
CA ARG A 92 4.45 12.21 -7.35
C ARG A 92 5.93 12.05 -7.75
N GLY A 93 6.82 12.73 -7.03
CA GLY A 93 8.27 12.77 -7.27
C GLY A 93 9.04 11.59 -6.65
N TYR A 94 10.27 11.84 -6.17
CA TYR A 94 11.16 10.77 -5.71
C TYR A 94 10.74 10.07 -4.40
N HIS A 95 9.73 10.58 -3.68
CA HIS A 95 9.11 9.80 -2.60
C HIS A 95 8.41 8.54 -3.15
N TRP A 96 7.90 8.62 -4.39
CA TRP A 96 7.09 7.59 -5.04
C TRP A 96 7.91 6.65 -5.92
N ARG A 97 9.02 7.11 -6.47
CA ARG A 97 9.87 6.35 -7.38
C ARG A 97 11.33 6.74 -7.22
N GLY A 98 12.24 5.92 -7.74
CA GLY A 98 13.66 6.28 -7.80
C GLY A 98 13.89 7.69 -8.32
N ARG A 99 14.75 8.46 -7.63
CA ARG A 99 15.15 9.79 -8.10
C ARG A 99 15.88 9.66 -9.43
N ASP A 100 15.40 10.37 -10.44
CA ASP A 100 16.11 10.54 -11.70
C ASP A 100 17.46 11.22 -11.45
N CYS A 101 18.52 10.65 -12.01
CA CYS A 101 19.88 11.18 -11.93
C CYS A 101 20.14 12.23 -13.02
N ASN A 102 19.27 12.33 -14.04
CA ASN A 102 19.32 13.33 -15.07
C ASN A 102 17.93 13.64 -15.67
N ASP A 103 17.18 14.54 -15.02
CA ASP A 103 15.85 15.01 -15.46
C ASP A 103 15.82 15.66 -16.87
N HIS A 104 16.99 15.95 -17.47
CA HIS A 104 17.09 16.50 -18.83
C HIS A 104 17.20 15.42 -19.92
N ASN A 105 17.36 14.15 -19.55
CA ASN A 105 17.48 13.06 -20.51
C ASN A 105 16.52 11.90 -20.20
N LYS A 106 15.44 11.80 -20.99
CA LYS A 106 14.43 10.74 -20.87
C LYS A 106 14.95 9.31 -21.06
N THR A 107 16.19 9.13 -21.54
CA THR A 107 16.81 7.80 -21.65
C THR A 107 17.69 7.47 -20.45
N VAL A 108 17.70 8.30 -19.42
CA VAL A 108 18.41 8.09 -18.15
C VAL A 108 17.35 8.04 -17.06
N TYR A 109 17.18 6.90 -16.42
CA TYR A 109 16.19 6.72 -15.35
C TYR A 109 16.40 5.39 -14.60
N PRO A 110 15.94 5.29 -13.34
CA PRO A 110 16.03 4.06 -12.55
C PRO A 110 15.49 2.80 -13.24
N GLY A 111 16.30 1.74 -13.25
CA GLY A 111 15.91 0.40 -13.70
C GLY A 111 16.06 0.12 -15.20
N ARG A 112 16.59 1.08 -15.95
CA ARG A 112 17.03 0.87 -17.34
C ARG A 112 18.20 -0.12 -17.41
N ARG A 113 18.33 -0.87 -18.51
CA ARG A 113 19.58 -1.61 -18.81
C ARG A 113 20.68 -0.59 -19.16
N PRO A 114 21.91 -0.75 -18.63
CA PRO A 114 22.95 0.25 -18.79
C PRO A 114 23.38 0.40 -20.25
N ASP A 115 23.43 1.64 -20.74
CA ASP A 115 23.90 1.95 -22.09
C ASP A 115 25.42 1.83 -22.16
N ASN A 116 25.92 0.93 -23.02
CA ASN A 116 27.35 0.61 -23.14
C ASN A 116 28.04 0.37 -21.77
N TRP A 117 27.33 -0.31 -20.86
CA TRP A 117 27.79 -0.59 -19.49
C TRP A 117 28.16 0.67 -18.69
N ASP A 118 27.46 1.78 -18.95
CA ASP A 118 27.58 3.04 -18.22
C ASP A 118 29.03 3.55 -18.11
N ALA A 119 29.84 3.27 -19.14
CA ALA A 119 31.26 3.63 -19.16
C ALA A 119 31.51 5.16 -19.06
N HIS A 120 30.53 5.98 -19.45
CA HIS A 120 30.65 7.44 -19.50
C HIS A 120 29.58 8.20 -18.71
N GLN A 121 28.41 7.59 -18.48
CA GLN A 121 27.30 8.19 -17.76
C GLN A 121 26.53 7.06 -17.07
N ASP A 122 26.10 7.31 -15.83
CA ASP A 122 25.12 6.49 -15.12
C ASP A 122 23.75 6.67 -15.80
N THR A 123 23.33 5.67 -16.58
CA THR A 123 22.08 5.73 -17.37
C THR A 123 20.91 5.07 -16.67
N ASN A 124 21.17 4.30 -15.61
CA ASN A 124 20.14 3.62 -14.83
C ASN A 124 20.03 4.13 -13.38
N CYS A 125 20.75 5.19 -13.04
CA CYS A 125 20.72 5.92 -11.78
C CYS A 125 21.05 5.09 -10.54
N ASN A 126 21.75 3.96 -10.71
CA ASN A 126 22.12 3.09 -9.60
C ASN A 126 23.40 3.55 -8.87
N GLY A 127 24.11 4.56 -9.42
CA GLY A 127 25.35 5.12 -8.87
C GLY A 127 26.62 4.37 -9.27
N ILE A 128 26.53 3.35 -10.13
CA ILE A 128 27.65 2.54 -10.61
C ILE A 128 27.87 2.87 -12.09
N TRP A 129 29.01 3.50 -12.38
CA TRP A 129 29.35 3.92 -13.74
C TRP A 129 30.86 4.18 -13.84
N GLY A 130 31.34 4.39 -15.06
CA GLY A 130 32.75 4.63 -15.33
C GLY A 130 33.56 3.35 -15.57
N ILE A 131 34.87 3.53 -15.74
CA ILE A 131 35.81 2.47 -16.11
C ILE A 131 36.81 2.25 -14.98
N ASP A 132 37.05 0.98 -14.63
CA ASP A 132 38.12 0.63 -13.69
C ASP A 132 39.49 0.92 -14.33
N PRO A 133 40.30 1.85 -13.77
CA PRO A 133 41.58 2.20 -14.37
C PRO A 133 42.61 1.08 -14.33
N LYS A 134 42.37 0.00 -13.56
CA LYS A 134 43.32 -1.13 -13.44
C LYS A 134 43.29 -2.05 -14.65
N ASP A 135 42.11 -2.26 -15.25
CA ASP A 135 41.92 -3.23 -16.33
C ASP A 135 41.08 -2.72 -17.51
N GLY A 136 40.56 -1.49 -17.44
CA GLY A 136 39.79 -0.88 -18.51
C GLY A 136 38.36 -1.42 -18.64
N ILE A 137 37.86 -2.20 -17.67
CA ILE A 137 36.51 -2.78 -17.70
C ILE A 137 35.52 -1.81 -17.04
N PRO A 138 34.34 -1.53 -17.66
CA PRO A 138 33.30 -0.74 -17.01
C PRO A 138 32.84 -1.34 -15.68
N TYR A 139 32.65 -0.50 -14.66
CA TYR A 139 32.27 -0.98 -13.32
C TYR A 139 30.90 -1.68 -13.33
N GLU A 140 29.93 -1.15 -14.08
CA GLU A 140 28.61 -1.75 -14.21
C GLU A 140 28.69 -3.16 -14.83
N LYS A 141 29.58 -3.35 -15.81
CA LYS A 141 29.84 -4.68 -16.35
C LYS A 141 30.43 -5.60 -15.28
N LYS A 142 31.50 -5.16 -14.63
CA LYS A 142 32.24 -5.98 -13.65
C LYS A 142 31.38 -6.37 -12.44
N PHE A 143 30.51 -5.48 -11.97
CA PHE A 143 29.74 -5.68 -10.74
C PHE A 143 28.32 -6.17 -10.97
N CYS A 144 27.70 -5.84 -12.11
CA CYS A 144 26.28 -6.11 -12.34
C CYS A 144 25.98 -7.12 -13.46
N GLU A 145 26.90 -7.37 -14.40
CA GLU A 145 26.71 -8.41 -15.42
C GLU A 145 26.50 -9.79 -14.76
N GLY A 146 25.45 -10.51 -15.15
CA GLY A 146 25.09 -11.82 -14.57
C GLY A 146 24.42 -11.78 -13.18
N SER A 147 24.38 -10.62 -12.50
CA SER A 147 23.73 -10.46 -11.18
C SER A 147 22.20 -10.45 -11.20
N GLN A 148 21.61 -10.38 -12.40
CA GLN A 148 20.17 -10.28 -12.67
C GLN A 148 19.44 -9.16 -11.86
N PRO A 149 19.81 -7.87 -12.07
CA PRO A 149 19.11 -6.75 -11.43
C PRO A 149 17.61 -6.76 -11.76
N ARG A 150 16.80 -6.26 -10.83
CA ARG A 150 15.35 -6.15 -10.99
C ARG A 150 14.77 -5.04 -10.12
N GLY A 151 13.73 -4.40 -10.62
CA GLY A 151 13.00 -3.38 -9.87
C GLY A 151 11.93 -3.95 -8.95
N ILE A 152 11.44 -3.13 -8.03
CA ILE A 152 10.23 -3.39 -7.23
C ILE A 152 9.15 -2.38 -7.58
N ILE A 153 7.98 -2.86 -7.98
CA ILE A 153 6.83 -2.04 -8.35
C ILE A 153 5.65 -2.45 -7.46
N LEU A 154 5.04 -1.50 -6.78
CA LEU A 154 3.80 -1.69 -6.04
C LEU A 154 2.64 -1.11 -6.85
N LEU A 155 1.65 -1.94 -7.18
CA LEU A 155 0.32 -1.48 -7.57
C LEU A 155 -0.54 -1.53 -6.31
N GLY A 156 -0.67 -0.40 -5.62
CA GLY A 156 -1.23 -0.35 -4.25
C GLY A 156 -2.40 0.60 -4.07
N ASP A 157 -3.03 0.49 -2.91
CA ASP A 157 -3.99 1.47 -2.39
C ASP A 157 -3.35 2.38 -1.33
N SER A 158 -4.17 2.99 -0.47
CA SER A 158 -3.74 3.85 0.64
C SER A 158 -2.81 3.14 1.62
N ALA A 159 -3.04 1.85 1.91
CA ALA A 159 -2.17 1.09 2.80
C ALA A 159 -0.80 0.85 2.14
N GLY A 160 -0.79 0.57 0.84
CA GLY A 160 0.44 0.43 0.06
C GLY A 160 1.25 1.73 -0.06
N ALA A 161 0.56 2.86 -0.21
CA ALA A 161 1.16 4.19 -0.20
C ALA A 161 1.59 4.66 1.21
N HIS A 162 1.21 3.90 2.25
CA HIS A 162 1.35 4.25 3.65
C HIS A 162 0.67 5.60 3.97
N PHE A 163 -0.64 5.66 3.79
CA PHE A 163 -1.48 6.76 4.27
C PHE A 163 -1.31 6.92 5.77
N HIS A 164 -0.97 8.13 6.21
CA HIS A 164 -0.77 8.43 7.62
C HIS A 164 -1.08 9.89 7.91
N ILE A 165 -1.93 10.10 8.91
CA ILE A 165 -2.17 11.41 9.52
C ILE A 165 -1.48 11.41 10.88
N PRO A 166 -0.43 12.23 11.09
CA PRO A 166 0.26 12.30 12.37
C PRO A 166 -0.70 12.65 13.53
N PRO A 167 -0.79 11.82 14.59
CA PRO A 167 -1.62 12.13 15.75
C PRO A 167 -1.17 13.41 16.46
N GLU A 168 0.10 13.80 16.31
CA GLU A 168 0.66 15.08 16.81
C GLU A 168 -0.08 16.32 16.26
N TRP A 169 -0.79 16.20 15.14
CA TRP A 169 -1.62 17.27 14.58
C TRP A 169 -2.96 17.44 15.31
N LEU A 170 -3.42 16.42 16.04
CA LEU A 170 -4.74 16.38 16.68
C LEU A 170 -4.67 16.30 18.22
N THR A 171 -3.53 15.86 18.78
CA THR A 171 -3.36 15.68 20.22
C THR A 171 -2.82 16.94 20.88
N ALA A 172 -3.73 17.82 21.34
CA ALA A 172 -3.40 19.12 21.93
C ALA A 172 -2.42 19.07 23.11
N SER A 173 -2.43 18.00 23.92
CA SER A 173 -1.55 17.84 25.08
C SER A 173 -0.05 17.75 24.73
N GLN A 174 0.30 17.39 23.50
CA GLN A 174 1.68 17.30 23.00
C GLN A 174 1.95 18.21 21.79
N MET A 175 0.97 19.03 21.40
CA MET A 175 1.05 19.86 20.22
C MET A 175 2.10 20.97 20.41
N SER A 176 2.95 21.15 19.40
CA SER A 176 3.95 22.22 19.37
C SER A 176 4.14 22.76 17.95
N SER A 177 4.95 23.81 17.79
CA SER A 177 5.31 24.32 16.47
C SER A 177 5.98 23.26 15.59
N LYS A 178 6.67 22.28 16.19
CA LYS A 178 7.34 21.17 15.49
C LYS A 178 6.35 20.15 14.93
N SER A 179 5.16 20.02 15.52
CA SER A 179 4.14 19.03 15.11
C SER A 179 3.75 19.19 13.64
N PHE A 180 3.81 20.41 13.10
CA PHE A 180 3.33 20.73 11.74
C PHE A 180 4.44 20.92 10.71
N PHE A 181 5.70 20.60 11.03
CA PHE A 181 6.81 20.77 10.09
C PHE A 181 6.69 19.87 8.85
N ASN A 182 6.08 18.71 9.01
CA ASN A 182 5.86 17.73 7.96
C ASN A 182 4.54 17.94 7.18
N LEU A 183 3.66 18.83 7.66
CA LEU A 183 2.33 19.04 7.07
C LEU A 183 2.37 19.42 5.58
N PRO A 184 3.21 20.36 5.11
CA PRO A 184 3.24 20.71 3.68
C PRO A 184 3.63 19.53 2.79
N ALA A 185 4.64 18.75 3.19
CA ALA A 185 5.11 17.59 2.44
C ALA A 185 4.03 16.51 2.38
N ALA A 186 3.42 16.18 3.53
CA ALA A 186 2.32 15.24 3.61
C ALA A 186 1.14 15.66 2.73
N LEU A 187 0.74 16.93 2.73
CA LEU A 187 -0.33 17.42 1.85
C LEU A 187 0.01 17.30 0.36
N THR A 188 1.27 17.57 -0.03
CA THR A 188 1.70 17.40 -1.43
C THR A 188 1.82 15.94 -1.86
N ASP A 189 2.00 15.02 -0.90
CA ASP A 189 2.02 13.57 -1.11
C ASP A 189 0.65 12.94 -0.80
N GLU A 190 -0.44 13.70 -0.82
CA GLU A 190 -1.81 13.16 -0.66
C GLU A 190 -2.03 12.46 0.71
N LEU A 191 -1.29 12.87 1.74
CA LEU A 191 -1.18 12.26 3.08
C LEU A 191 -0.55 10.86 3.09
N ASP A 192 0.08 10.48 1.99
CA ASP A 192 0.81 9.23 1.84
C ASP A 192 2.30 9.43 2.17
N TRP A 193 2.94 8.35 2.62
CA TRP A 193 4.34 8.33 3.02
C TRP A 193 5.08 7.16 2.34
N PRO A 194 5.07 7.05 1.00
CA PRO A 194 5.64 5.92 0.27
C PRO A 194 7.13 5.72 0.54
N GLN A 195 7.85 6.78 0.91
CA GLN A 195 9.25 6.79 1.35
C GLN A 195 9.50 6.08 2.69
N LEU A 196 8.44 5.79 3.45
CA LEU A 196 8.45 5.02 4.71
C LEU A 196 7.62 3.71 4.61
N SER A 197 7.01 3.43 3.46
CA SER A 197 6.18 2.23 3.27
C SER A 197 6.98 0.91 3.39
N GLY A 198 6.29 -0.17 3.74
CA GLY A 198 6.88 -1.51 3.83
C GLY A 198 7.38 -2.09 2.49
N VAL A 199 6.90 -1.58 1.35
CA VAL A 199 7.34 -2.07 0.03
C VAL A 199 8.44 -1.19 -0.56
N THR A 200 8.20 0.12 -0.70
CA THR A 200 9.11 1.02 -1.41
C THR A 200 9.87 1.98 -0.51
N GLY A 201 9.67 1.91 0.81
CA GLY A 201 10.31 2.81 1.76
C GLY A 201 11.84 2.79 1.67
N PHE A 202 12.48 3.94 1.72
CA PHE A 202 13.93 4.07 1.60
C PHE A 202 14.57 4.93 2.69
N LEU A 203 13.77 5.72 3.39
CA LEU A 203 14.21 6.47 4.57
C LEU A 203 14.33 5.54 5.78
N ASP A 204 15.03 6.01 6.81
CA ASP A 204 15.07 5.31 8.09
C ASP A 204 13.71 5.33 8.75
N SER A 205 13.29 4.15 9.22
CA SER A 205 11.98 3.96 9.84
C SER A 205 11.83 4.76 11.13
N THR A 206 10.66 5.34 11.35
CA THR A 206 10.37 6.06 12.60
C THR A 206 10.08 5.11 13.76
N SER A 207 9.57 3.90 13.45
CA SER A 207 9.26 2.83 14.42
C SER A 207 10.49 2.19 15.07
N ARG A 208 11.70 2.42 14.53
CA ARG A 208 12.99 1.88 15.00
C ARG A 208 13.07 0.34 15.09
N ILE A 209 12.21 -0.38 14.38
CA ILE A 209 12.35 -1.83 14.21
C ILE A 209 13.47 -2.14 13.20
N GLU A 210 14.08 -3.33 13.32
CA GLU A 210 15.23 -3.71 12.49
C GLU A 210 14.82 -3.98 11.03
N GLU A 211 13.61 -4.48 10.84
CA GLU A 211 13.05 -4.76 9.53
C GLU A 211 13.09 -3.54 8.62
N LYS A 212 13.44 -3.78 7.36
CA LYS A 212 13.44 -2.78 6.30
C LYS A 212 12.43 -3.16 5.23
N SER A 213 12.08 -2.18 4.41
CA SER A 213 11.18 -2.38 3.26
C SER A 213 11.70 -3.45 2.29
N ILE A 214 10.81 -3.96 1.44
CA ILE A 214 11.16 -4.86 0.34
C ILE A 214 12.24 -4.24 -0.56
N TYR A 215 12.12 -2.96 -0.92
CA TYR A 215 13.13 -2.25 -1.71
C TYR A 215 14.50 -2.25 -1.01
N HIS A 216 14.58 -1.94 0.29
CA HIS A 216 15.84 -1.95 1.02
C HIS A 216 16.48 -3.34 1.01
N ARG A 217 15.68 -4.40 1.18
CA ARG A 217 16.16 -5.79 1.15
C ARG A 217 16.62 -6.20 -0.25
N LEU A 218 15.90 -5.80 -1.29
CA LEU A 218 16.25 -6.05 -2.70
C LEU A 218 17.55 -5.34 -3.08
N ARG A 219 17.72 -4.08 -2.64
CA ARG A 219 18.98 -3.34 -2.78
C ARG A 219 20.10 -3.95 -1.96
N LYS A 220 19.84 -4.43 -0.74
CA LYS A 220 20.86 -5.09 0.10
C LYS A 220 21.34 -6.41 -0.55
N ARG A 221 20.43 -7.15 -1.18
CA ARG A 221 20.73 -8.41 -1.88
C ARG A 221 21.58 -8.19 -3.13
N ASN A 222 21.25 -7.17 -3.92
CA ASN A 222 22.03 -6.74 -5.07
C ASN A 222 22.01 -5.21 -5.16
N HIS A 223 23.18 -4.60 -4.94
CA HIS A 223 23.32 -3.14 -4.90
C HIS A 223 23.08 -2.46 -6.26
N CYS A 224 23.16 -3.21 -7.37
CA CYS A 224 22.80 -2.72 -8.71
C CYS A 224 21.31 -2.32 -8.82
N ASN A 225 20.46 -2.73 -7.86
CA ASN A 225 19.04 -2.36 -7.78
C ASN A 225 18.82 -0.99 -7.10
N HIS A 226 19.87 -0.21 -6.83
CA HIS A 226 19.70 1.11 -6.20
C HIS A 226 18.76 2.00 -7.02
N ARG A 227 17.81 2.65 -6.34
CA ARG A 227 16.73 3.49 -6.87
C ARG A 227 15.66 2.78 -7.70
N ASP A 228 15.79 1.50 -8.04
CA ASP A 228 14.79 0.82 -8.88
C ASP A 228 13.54 0.40 -8.08
N TYR A 229 12.78 1.39 -7.60
CA TYR A 229 11.49 1.24 -6.94
C TYR A 229 10.44 2.17 -7.55
N GLN A 230 9.18 1.72 -7.56
CA GLN A 230 8.01 2.51 -7.97
C GLN A 230 6.78 2.15 -7.11
N SER A 231 6.22 3.12 -6.41
CA SER A 231 4.90 3.03 -5.76
C SER A 231 3.86 3.64 -6.68
N ILE A 232 3.19 2.77 -7.43
CA ILE A 232 2.05 3.11 -8.29
C ILE A 232 0.79 2.86 -7.46
N SER A 233 0.60 3.71 -6.45
CA SER A 233 -0.45 3.54 -5.44
C SER A 233 -1.32 4.79 -5.35
N ARG A 234 -2.62 4.63 -5.09
CA ARG A 234 -3.53 5.76 -4.86
C ARG A 234 -4.48 5.49 -3.71
N ASN A 235 -4.78 6.53 -2.93
CA ASN A 235 -5.91 6.52 -2.02
C ASN A 235 -7.20 6.20 -2.78
N GLY A 236 -7.94 5.19 -2.29
CA GLY A 236 -9.15 4.68 -2.96
C GLY A 236 -8.91 3.75 -4.16
N ALA A 237 -7.66 3.32 -4.44
CA ALA A 237 -7.41 2.35 -5.49
C ALA A 237 -8.03 0.98 -5.17
N SER A 238 -8.62 0.36 -6.19
CA SER A 238 -9.21 -0.98 -6.17
C SER A 238 -9.00 -1.65 -7.52
N SER A 239 -9.38 -2.92 -7.65
CA SER A 239 -9.39 -3.62 -8.95
C SER A 239 -10.16 -2.83 -10.02
N ARG A 240 -11.22 -2.11 -9.62
CA ARG A 240 -12.15 -1.41 -10.52
C ARG A 240 -11.55 -0.19 -11.21
N ASN A 241 -10.62 0.49 -10.55
CA ASN A 241 -10.11 1.80 -10.97
C ASN A 241 -8.59 1.84 -11.16
N LEU A 242 -7.86 0.74 -10.90
CA LEU A 242 -6.42 0.65 -11.19
C LEU A 242 -6.10 1.00 -12.64
N LYS A 243 -6.94 0.59 -13.59
CA LYS A 243 -6.81 0.93 -15.02
C LYS A 243 -6.72 2.44 -15.30
N ASN A 244 -7.24 3.28 -14.40
CA ASN A 244 -7.24 4.74 -14.58
C ASN A 244 -5.86 5.37 -14.35
N PHE A 245 -4.94 4.64 -13.71
CA PHE A 245 -3.60 5.17 -13.38
C PHE A 245 -2.47 4.16 -13.57
N ILE A 246 -2.75 2.91 -13.98
CA ILE A 246 -1.73 1.90 -14.29
C ILE A 246 -0.76 2.38 -15.39
N GLU A 247 -1.20 3.28 -16.27
CA GLU A 247 -0.36 3.92 -17.30
C GLU A 247 0.77 4.79 -16.73
N SER A 248 0.72 5.12 -15.43
CA SER A 248 1.83 5.83 -14.74
C SER A 248 3.01 4.93 -14.36
N LEU A 249 2.86 3.61 -14.53
CA LEU A 249 3.94 2.62 -14.41
C LEU A 249 4.99 2.88 -15.50
N SER A 250 6.25 2.99 -15.10
CA SER A 250 7.36 3.22 -16.03
C SER A 250 8.18 1.94 -16.16
N ARG A 251 7.91 1.16 -17.21
CA ARG A 251 8.77 0.04 -17.60
C ARG A 251 8.69 -0.21 -19.09
N ASN A 252 9.85 -0.22 -19.74
CA ASN A 252 10.00 -0.54 -21.14
C ASN A 252 10.44 -1.99 -21.30
N GLN A 253 9.61 -2.80 -21.98
CA GLN A 253 9.84 -4.23 -22.15
C GLN A 253 11.20 -4.59 -22.76
N ALA A 254 11.73 -3.77 -23.66
CA ALA A 254 12.98 -4.04 -24.37
C ALA A 254 14.21 -3.43 -23.68
N LEU A 255 14.05 -2.26 -23.06
CA LEU A 255 15.16 -1.43 -22.60
C LEU A 255 15.42 -1.54 -21.10
N ASP A 256 14.47 -2.03 -20.32
CA ASP A 256 14.58 -2.03 -18.86
C ASP A 256 14.90 -3.43 -18.31
N GLN A 257 15.36 -3.47 -17.06
CA GLN A 257 15.50 -4.71 -16.31
C GLN A 257 14.11 -5.27 -15.94
N PRO A 258 13.96 -6.57 -15.71
CA PRO A 258 12.72 -7.14 -15.18
C PRO A 258 12.29 -6.50 -13.85
N ALA A 259 11.05 -6.71 -13.45
CA ALA A 259 10.55 -6.18 -12.18
C ALA A 259 9.77 -7.25 -11.40
N ILE A 260 9.79 -7.11 -10.07
CA ILE A 260 8.81 -7.74 -9.19
C ILE A 260 7.68 -6.74 -9.02
N VAL A 261 6.46 -7.14 -9.36
CA VAL A 261 5.26 -6.32 -9.24
C VAL A 261 4.36 -6.92 -8.17
N ILE A 262 4.04 -6.16 -7.14
CA ILE A 262 3.08 -6.55 -6.10
C ILE A 262 1.75 -5.86 -6.41
N TYR A 263 0.72 -6.64 -6.67
CA TYR A 263 -0.67 -6.17 -6.76
C TYR A 263 -1.29 -6.28 -5.36
N ALA A 264 -1.50 -5.13 -4.70
CA ALA A 264 -2.00 -5.04 -3.33
C ALA A 264 -3.20 -4.08 -3.25
N MET A 265 -4.31 -4.46 -3.85
CA MET A 265 -5.62 -3.80 -3.67
C MET A 265 -6.32 -4.44 -2.46
N ILE A 266 -5.93 -4.04 -1.25
CA ILE A 266 -6.19 -4.81 -0.03
C ILE A 266 -7.38 -4.28 0.79
N GLY A 267 -8.23 -3.42 0.23
CA GLY A 267 -9.41 -2.96 0.97
C GLY A 267 -10.55 -2.47 0.10
N ASN A 268 -10.30 -1.55 -0.83
CA ASN A 268 -11.36 -0.76 -1.50
C ASN A 268 -12.29 -1.56 -2.45
N ASP A 269 -12.01 -2.84 -2.68
CA ASP A 269 -12.96 -3.75 -3.34
C ASP A 269 -14.11 -4.18 -2.41
N VAL A 270 -13.91 -4.14 -1.09
CA VAL A 270 -14.95 -4.39 -0.06
C VAL A 270 -15.26 -3.16 0.79
N CYS A 271 -14.32 -2.21 0.90
CA CYS A 271 -14.49 -0.99 1.68
C CYS A 271 -15.11 0.14 0.86
N ASN A 272 -16.14 0.77 1.42
CA ASN A 272 -16.81 1.97 0.90
C ASN A 272 -17.61 2.67 2.00
N GLY A 273 -17.97 3.94 1.79
CA GLY A 273 -18.69 4.78 2.76
C GLY A 273 -20.22 4.78 2.64
N ARG A 274 -20.82 3.90 1.82
CA ARG A 274 -22.28 3.87 1.62
C ARG A 274 -22.98 3.39 2.89
N ALA A 275 -24.22 3.86 3.10
CA ALA A 275 -25.06 3.41 4.21
C ALA A 275 -25.38 1.91 4.15
N ASP A 276 -25.65 1.38 2.95
CA ASP A 276 -25.65 -0.06 2.67
C ASP A 276 -24.41 -0.38 1.81
N PRO A 277 -23.32 -0.88 2.42
CA PRO A 277 -22.07 -1.05 1.71
C PRO A 277 -21.99 -2.37 0.92
N ILE A 278 -22.83 -3.38 1.22
CA ILE A 278 -22.74 -4.73 0.62
C ILE A 278 -22.92 -4.71 -0.92
N PRO A 279 -23.93 -4.01 -1.49
CA PRO A 279 -24.07 -3.92 -2.95
C PRO A 279 -22.95 -3.11 -3.62
N GLY A 280 -22.22 -2.29 -2.85
CA GLY A 280 -21.08 -1.51 -3.33
C GLY A 280 -19.78 -2.31 -3.47
N MET A 281 -19.72 -3.51 -2.91
CA MET A 281 -18.55 -4.37 -2.94
C MET A 281 -18.39 -5.08 -4.28
N THR A 282 -17.15 -5.18 -4.77
CA THR A 282 -16.77 -5.94 -5.96
C THR A 282 -17.17 -7.41 -5.81
N THR A 283 -17.70 -8.00 -6.87
CA THR A 283 -18.02 -9.44 -6.94
C THR A 283 -16.81 -10.25 -7.42
N PRO A 284 -16.72 -11.56 -7.13
CA PRO A 284 -15.65 -12.42 -7.64
C PRO A 284 -15.47 -12.35 -9.17
N GLU A 285 -16.57 -12.30 -9.92
CA GLU A 285 -16.56 -12.24 -11.38
C GLU A 285 -15.99 -10.90 -11.88
N GLN A 286 -16.37 -9.80 -11.22
CA GLN A 286 -15.79 -8.48 -11.50
C GLN A 286 -14.31 -8.42 -11.14
N MET A 287 -13.91 -8.97 -9.98
CA MET A 287 -12.51 -9.04 -9.56
C MET A 287 -11.67 -9.77 -10.59
N TYR A 288 -12.13 -10.95 -11.04
CA TYR A 288 -11.46 -11.72 -12.08
C TYR A 288 -11.30 -10.90 -13.37
N SER A 289 -12.39 -10.29 -13.86
CA SER A 289 -12.37 -9.48 -15.08
C SER A 289 -11.40 -8.30 -14.98
N ASN A 290 -11.43 -7.58 -13.86
CA ASN A 290 -10.60 -6.40 -13.62
C ASN A 290 -9.12 -6.79 -13.54
N VAL A 291 -8.79 -7.80 -12.74
CA VAL A 291 -7.40 -8.25 -12.54
C VAL A 291 -6.84 -8.87 -13.83
N MET A 292 -7.65 -9.60 -14.60
CA MET A 292 -7.23 -10.14 -15.89
C MET A 292 -6.89 -9.03 -16.89
N GLN A 293 -7.64 -7.91 -16.88
CA GLN A 293 -7.30 -6.73 -17.69
C GLN A 293 -5.94 -6.14 -17.26
N THR A 294 -5.70 -6.02 -15.95
CA THR A 294 -4.42 -5.57 -15.41
C THR A 294 -3.26 -6.48 -15.78
N LEU A 295 -3.41 -7.81 -15.64
CA LEU A 295 -2.35 -8.77 -15.94
C LEU A 295 -1.99 -8.77 -17.44
N LYS A 296 -2.97 -8.65 -18.33
CA LYS A 296 -2.73 -8.47 -19.77
C LYS A 296 -1.98 -7.18 -20.08
N TYR A 297 -2.32 -6.08 -19.39
CA TYR A 297 -1.58 -4.82 -19.52
C TYR A 297 -0.12 -5.02 -19.08
N LEU A 298 0.11 -5.66 -17.92
CA LEU A 298 1.46 -5.92 -17.43
C LEU A 298 2.26 -6.81 -18.39
N ASP A 299 1.65 -7.82 -19.01
CA ASP A 299 2.37 -8.73 -19.93
C ASP A 299 2.88 -8.00 -21.17
N ALA A 300 2.19 -6.93 -21.59
CA ALA A 300 2.62 -6.09 -22.70
C ALA A 300 3.71 -5.05 -22.35
N HIS A 301 3.96 -4.78 -21.06
CA HIS A 301 4.86 -3.72 -20.62
C HIS A 301 6.10 -4.23 -19.86
N LEU A 302 5.97 -5.35 -19.14
CA LEU A 302 7.06 -5.89 -18.34
C LEU A 302 8.08 -6.61 -19.23
N PRO A 303 9.39 -6.40 -19.01
CA PRO A 303 10.43 -7.23 -19.61
C PRO A 303 10.27 -8.70 -19.20
N ASN A 304 10.59 -9.62 -20.11
CA ASN A 304 10.61 -11.04 -19.81
C ASN A 304 11.52 -11.37 -18.60
N GLY A 305 11.09 -12.31 -17.76
CA GLY A 305 11.74 -12.64 -16.50
C GLY A 305 11.23 -11.83 -15.31
N SER A 306 10.11 -11.11 -15.47
CA SER A 306 9.45 -10.41 -14.37
C SER A 306 8.64 -11.37 -13.49
N HIS A 307 8.20 -10.90 -12.33
CA HIS A 307 7.36 -11.66 -11.41
C HIS A 307 6.20 -10.79 -10.94
N VAL A 308 4.98 -11.33 -10.91
CA VAL A 308 3.79 -10.64 -10.40
C VAL A 308 3.24 -11.42 -9.20
N ILE A 309 3.00 -10.73 -8.09
CA ILE A 309 2.47 -11.31 -6.85
C ILE A 309 1.11 -10.67 -6.57
N LEU A 310 0.05 -11.47 -6.56
CA LEU A 310 -1.29 -11.07 -6.16
C LEU A 310 -1.43 -11.22 -4.64
N TYR A 311 -1.66 -10.11 -3.95
CA TYR A 311 -1.92 -10.12 -2.51
C TYR A 311 -3.41 -10.34 -2.22
N GLY A 312 -3.72 -11.25 -1.31
CA GLY A 312 -5.06 -11.42 -0.77
C GLY A 312 -5.54 -10.19 0.01
N LEU A 313 -6.85 -10.09 0.22
CA LEU A 313 -7.46 -9.09 1.08
C LEU A 313 -7.41 -9.56 2.55
N PRO A 314 -7.31 -8.64 3.52
CA PRO A 314 -7.34 -8.95 4.95
C PRO A 314 -8.73 -9.41 5.41
N ASP A 315 -8.75 -10.14 6.51
CA ASP A 315 -9.92 -10.16 7.40
C ASP A 315 -9.87 -8.95 8.32
N GLY A 316 -10.57 -7.86 7.97
CA GLY A 316 -10.56 -6.61 8.73
C GLY A 316 -11.39 -6.62 10.03
N THR A 317 -11.93 -7.76 10.47
CA THR A 317 -12.69 -7.83 11.75
C THR A 317 -11.86 -7.41 12.96
N PHE A 318 -10.53 -7.60 12.91
CA PHE A 318 -9.63 -7.20 13.99
C PHE A 318 -9.68 -5.70 14.29
N LEU A 319 -10.03 -4.84 13.33
CA LEU A 319 -10.07 -3.38 13.54
C LEU A 319 -11.05 -3.04 14.66
N TRP A 320 -12.31 -3.45 14.51
CA TRP A 320 -13.33 -3.27 15.53
C TRP A 320 -12.94 -3.96 16.83
N ASP A 321 -12.54 -5.24 16.75
CA ASP A 321 -12.26 -6.06 17.93
C ASP A 321 -11.10 -5.54 18.79
N ARG A 322 -10.18 -4.76 18.20
CA ARG A 322 -9.01 -4.21 18.92
C ARG A 322 -9.13 -2.73 19.25
N LEU A 323 -9.96 -1.97 18.54
CA LEU A 323 -10.05 -0.52 18.70
C LEU A 323 -11.34 -0.02 19.37
N HIS A 324 -12.47 -0.72 19.28
CA HIS A 324 -13.77 -0.11 19.62
C HIS A 324 -13.84 0.51 21.02
N ASP A 325 -13.18 -0.08 22.02
CA ASP A 325 -13.11 0.43 23.40
C ASP A 325 -11.92 1.38 23.66
N GLN A 326 -10.99 1.54 22.71
CA GLN A 326 -9.84 2.42 22.84
C GLN A 326 -10.24 3.88 22.57
N TYR A 327 -9.57 4.83 23.24
CA TYR A 327 -9.75 6.24 22.98
C TYR A 327 -9.04 6.68 21.69
N HIS A 328 -9.78 7.31 20.79
CA HIS A 328 -9.25 7.99 19.61
C HIS A 328 -8.37 9.18 20.05
N PRO A 329 -7.31 9.60 19.31
CA PRO A 329 -6.46 10.74 19.68
C PRO A 329 -7.21 12.00 20.15
N LEU A 330 -8.33 12.33 19.50
CA LEU A 330 -9.20 13.45 19.88
C LEU A 330 -9.87 13.29 21.27
N GLY A 331 -10.11 12.06 21.71
CA GLY A 331 -10.76 11.74 22.99
C GLY A 331 -9.80 11.38 24.12
N GLN A 332 -8.49 11.33 23.88
CA GLN A 332 -7.52 10.87 24.88
C GLN A 332 -7.42 11.78 26.11
N LEU A 333 -7.57 13.11 25.93
CA LEU A 333 -7.41 14.08 27.00
C LEU A 333 -8.53 13.97 28.05
N ASN A 334 -9.78 13.89 27.59
CA ASN A 334 -10.96 13.89 28.44
C ASN A 334 -11.59 12.50 28.61
N LYS A 335 -11.07 11.49 27.90
CA LYS A 335 -11.59 10.12 27.90
C LYS A 335 -13.05 10.03 27.43
N ASP A 336 -13.38 10.76 26.37
CA ASP A 336 -14.75 11.05 25.92
C ASP A 336 -15.06 10.67 24.46
N VAL A 337 -14.07 10.23 23.67
CA VAL A 337 -14.28 9.73 22.29
C VAL A 337 -13.54 8.41 22.09
N THR A 338 -14.28 7.32 21.98
CA THR A 338 -13.74 6.00 21.59
C THR A 338 -13.70 5.85 20.06
N TYR A 339 -13.02 4.82 19.54
CA TYR A 339 -13.14 4.50 18.12
C TYR A 339 -14.55 4.06 17.74
N ALA A 340 -15.32 3.43 18.64
CA ALA A 340 -16.73 3.13 18.36
C ALA A 340 -17.54 4.40 18.06
N ASP A 341 -17.32 5.46 18.86
CA ASP A 341 -17.95 6.78 18.66
C ASP A 341 -17.50 7.41 17.34
N PHE A 342 -16.18 7.39 17.08
CA PHE A 342 -15.59 7.91 15.86
C PHE A 342 -16.11 7.21 14.60
N PHE A 343 -16.16 5.88 14.59
CA PHE A 343 -16.68 5.09 13.47
C PHE A 343 -18.17 5.34 13.25
N SER A 344 -18.95 5.47 14.32
CA SER A 344 -20.37 5.84 14.25
C SER A 344 -20.55 7.24 13.63
N PHE A 345 -19.73 8.20 14.03
CA PHE A 345 -19.72 9.56 13.47
C PHE A 345 -19.42 9.57 11.97
N LEU A 346 -18.35 8.88 11.52
CA LEU A 346 -18.01 8.79 10.10
C LEU A 346 -19.11 8.09 9.28
N SER A 347 -19.72 7.06 9.85
CA SER A 347 -20.81 6.31 9.19
C SER A 347 -22.07 7.19 9.04
N CYS A 348 -22.40 8.00 10.06
CA CYS A 348 -23.50 8.96 10.00
C CYS A 348 -23.31 9.98 8.87
N LEU A 349 -22.07 10.44 8.67
CA LEU A 349 -21.69 11.36 7.61
C LEU A 349 -21.51 10.69 6.23
N GLN A 350 -21.57 9.35 6.14
CA GLN A 350 -21.28 8.56 4.94
C GLN A 350 -19.89 8.81 4.35
N VAL A 351 -18.91 9.07 5.22
CA VAL A 351 -17.50 9.28 4.85
C VAL A 351 -16.57 8.27 5.52
N SER A 352 -17.13 7.20 6.10
CA SER A 352 -16.32 6.08 6.60
C SER A 352 -15.50 5.48 5.45
N PRO A 353 -14.17 5.28 5.63
CA PRO A 353 -13.37 4.65 4.58
C PRO A 353 -13.77 3.18 4.39
N CYS A 354 -14.34 2.54 5.42
CA CYS A 354 -14.84 1.18 5.34
C CYS A 354 -16.04 0.93 6.26
N SER A 355 -17.25 1.33 5.82
CA SER A 355 -18.50 1.09 6.57
C SER A 355 -18.75 -0.39 6.90
N GLY A 356 -18.18 -1.31 6.12
CA GLY A 356 -18.29 -2.74 6.35
C GLY A 356 -17.59 -3.22 7.62
N TRP A 357 -16.30 -2.93 7.79
CA TRP A 357 -15.49 -3.37 8.93
C TRP A 357 -15.54 -2.41 10.12
N MET A 358 -15.63 -1.09 9.89
CA MET A 358 -15.68 -0.06 10.94
C MET A 358 -17.11 0.17 11.42
N SER A 359 -17.77 -0.90 11.88
CA SER A 359 -19.17 -0.89 12.27
C SER A 359 -19.40 -1.71 13.53
N SER A 360 -20.29 -1.25 14.41
CA SER A 360 -20.75 -2.02 15.57
C SER A 360 -21.57 -3.25 15.17
N ASN A 361 -22.13 -3.26 13.96
CA ASN A 361 -22.91 -4.38 13.44
C ASN A 361 -22.01 -5.56 13.07
N LYS A 362 -21.95 -6.56 13.96
CA LYS A 362 -21.14 -7.78 13.76
C LYS A 362 -21.50 -8.54 12.48
N THR A 363 -22.78 -8.63 12.15
CA THR A 363 -23.23 -9.29 10.91
C THR A 363 -22.66 -8.61 9.68
N LEU A 364 -22.64 -7.27 9.66
CA LEU A 364 -22.05 -6.50 8.57
C LEU A 364 -20.55 -6.74 8.44
N ARG A 365 -19.82 -6.74 9.57
CA ARG A 365 -18.37 -7.07 9.58
C ARG A 365 -18.12 -8.48 9.03
N THR A 366 -18.91 -9.46 9.46
CA THR A 366 -18.79 -10.85 8.98
C THR A 366 -19.06 -10.97 7.48
N LEU A 367 -20.10 -10.32 6.95
CA LEU A 367 -20.39 -10.33 5.51
C LEU A 367 -19.27 -9.66 4.70
N THR A 368 -18.66 -8.62 5.25
CA THR A 368 -17.53 -7.92 4.63
C THR A 368 -16.29 -8.82 4.53
N SER A 369 -15.92 -9.50 5.62
CA SER A 369 -14.82 -10.48 5.61
C SER A 369 -15.11 -11.68 4.72
N GLN A 370 -16.35 -12.19 4.70
CA GLN A 370 -16.75 -13.25 3.77
C GLN A 370 -16.55 -12.84 2.31
N ARG A 371 -16.86 -11.59 1.95
CA ARG A 371 -16.57 -11.10 0.60
C ARG A 371 -15.07 -11.00 0.35
N ALA A 372 -14.30 -10.47 1.30
CA ALA A 372 -12.84 -10.38 1.18
C ALA A 372 -12.23 -11.77 0.92
N ASP A 373 -12.64 -12.79 1.65
CA ASP A 373 -12.21 -14.18 1.45
C ASP A 373 -12.57 -14.71 0.04
N GLN A 374 -13.76 -14.39 -0.47
CA GLN A 374 -14.16 -14.77 -1.84
C GLN A 374 -13.26 -14.11 -2.89
N LEU A 375 -12.89 -12.84 -2.71
CA LEU A 375 -12.01 -12.10 -3.62
C LEU A 375 -10.56 -12.64 -3.54
N SER A 376 -10.05 -12.87 -2.33
CA SER A 376 -8.75 -13.52 -2.10
C SER A 376 -8.66 -14.89 -2.77
N ASN A 377 -9.70 -15.72 -2.62
CA ASN A 377 -9.78 -17.02 -3.30
C ASN A 377 -9.83 -16.90 -4.83
N THR A 378 -10.41 -15.81 -5.35
CA THR A 378 -10.40 -15.53 -6.80
C THR A 378 -8.99 -15.25 -7.28
N LEU A 379 -8.26 -14.38 -6.59
CA LEU A 379 -6.84 -14.08 -6.87
C LEU A 379 -5.97 -15.34 -6.79
N LYS A 380 -6.17 -16.16 -5.76
CA LYS A 380 -5.46 -17.42 -5.56
C LYS A 380 -5.66 -18.40 -6.71
N LYS A 381 -6.91 -18.53 -7.19
CA LYS A 381 -7.21 -19.37 -8.37
C LYS A 381 -6.53 -18.83 -9.62
N MET A 382 -6.61 -17.52 -9.87
CA MET A 382 -5.97 -16.89 -11.02
C MET A 382 -4.45 -17.16 -11.06
N ALA A 383 -3.76 -16.99 -9.93
CA ALA A 383 -2.33 -17.28 -9.85
C ALA A 383 -1.97 -18.75 -10.09
N ALA A 384 -2.89 -19.68 -9.84
CA ALA A 384 -2.68 -21.10 -10.07
C ALA A 384 -3.02 -21.56 -11.50
N THR A 385 -3.88 -20.82 -12.22
CA THR A 385 -4.40 -21.25 -13.53
C THR A 385 -3.92 -20.42 -14.70
N GLU A 386 -3.68 -19.13 -14.50
CA GLU A 386 -3.36 -18.20 -15.59
C GLU A 386 -1.85 -18.13 -15.83
N THR A 387 -1.46 -18.06 -17.09
CA THR A 387 -0.05 -17.99 -17.50
C THR A 387 0.17 -16.83 -18.44
N PHE A 388 1.33 -16.18 -18.31
CA PHE A 388 1.73 -15.01 -19.09
C PHE A 388 3.11 -15.23 -19.68
N THR A 389 3.45 -14.47 -20.72
CA THR A 389 4.68 -14.71 -21.48
C THR A 389 5.91 -14.06 -20.83
N ASN A 390 5.74 -12.89 -20.22
CA ASN A 390 6.84 -12.07 -19.71
C ASN A 390 7.02 -12.15 -18.20
N PHE A 391 6.10 -12.78 -17.47
CA PHE A 391 6.21 -12.94 -16.03
C PHE A 391 5.57 -14.23 -15.49
N ASN A 392 6.11 -14.67 -14.35
CA ASN A 392 5.46 -15.69 -13.54
C ASN A 392 4.49 -15.04 -12.55
N LEU A 393 3.36 -15.69 -12.29
CA LEU A 393 2.30 -15.20 -11.41
C LEU A 393 2.27 -16.00 -10.11
N PHE A 394 2.17 -15.29 -8.98
CA PHE A 394 2.12 -15.86 -7.63
C PHE A 394 0.96 -15.26 -6.86
N TYR A 395 0.56 -15.95 -5.79
CA TYR A 395 -0.41 -15.46 -4.83
C TYR A 395 0.16 -15.54 -3.42
N MET A 396 -0.15 -14.54 -2.60
CA MET A 396 0.20 -14.50 -1.19
C MET A 396 -1.02 -14.08 -0.37
N ASP A 397 -1.30 -14.81 0.70
CA ASP A 397 -2.36 -14.48 1.64
C ASP A 397 -1.95 -13.23 2.48
N PHE A 398 -2.91 -12.38 2.85
CA PHE A 398 -2.65 -11.29 3.78
C PHE A 398 -2.58 -11.84 5.21
N ALA A 399 -1.37 -12.14 5.67
CA ALA A 399 -1.13 -12.87 6.92
C ALA A 399 -1.15 -11.97 8.16
N PHE A 400 -2.20 -11.17 8.37
CA PHE A 400 -2.26 -10.24 9.51
C PHE A 400 -2.18 -10.95 10.87
N HIS A 401 -2.69 -12.18 10.96
CA HIS A 401 -2.58 -13.01 12.16
C HIS A 401 -1.11 -13.29 12.53
N GLU A 402 -0.25 -13.53 11.54
CA GLU A 402 1.17 -13.76 11.74
C GLU A 402 1.89 -12.47 12.16
N ILE A 403 1.52 -11.33 11.56
CA ILE A 403 2.03 -10.00 11.95
C ILE A 403 1.68 -9.70 13.41
N ILE A 404 0.44 -9.96 13.82
CA ILE A 404 -0.01 -9.80 15.20
C ILE A 404 0.80 -10.72 16.14
N GLU A 405 0.99 -11.98 15.76
CA GLU A 405 1.74 -12.93 16.58
C GLU A 405 3.20 -12.50 16.74
N GLU A 406 3.84 -12.08 15.66
CA GLU A 406 5.20 -11.56 15.68
C GLU A 406 5.31 -10.29 16.52
N TRP A 407 4.35 -9.37 16.42
CA TRP A 407 4.32 -8.18 17.24
C TRP A 407 4.14 -8.49 18.73
N ARG A 408 3.29 -9.48 19.06
CA ARG A 408 3.12 -9.96 20.44
C ARG A 408 4.40 -10.58 21.00
N LYS A 409 5.17 -11.33 20.19
CA LYS A 409 6.48 -11.89 20.60
C LYS A 409 7.46 -10.79 21.00
N ARG A 410 7.31 -9.59 20.44
CA ARG A 410 8.11 -8.39 20.76
C ARG A 410 7.55 -7.57 21.93
N GLY A 411 6.51 -8.06 22.61
CA GLY A 411 5.84 -7.37 23.72
C GLY A 411 4.80 -6.33 23.28
N GLY A 412 4.52 -6.25 21.98
CA GLY A 412 3.54 -5.32 21.42
C GLY A 412 2.09 -5.78 21.58
N GLN A 413 1.17 -4.83 21.43
CA GLN A 413 -0.27 -5.05 21.42
C GLN A 413 -0.86 -4.82 20.02
N PRO A 414 -1.88 -5.61 19.59
CA PRO A 414 -2.42 -5.52 18.23
C PRO A 414 -2.91 -4.14 17.81
N TRP A 415 -3.48 -3.35 18.72
CA TRP A 415 -3.98 -2.01 18.42
C TRP A 415 -2.85 -1.04 18.00
N GLN A 416 -1.60 -1.33 18.36
CA GLN A 416 -0.43 -0.54 17.99
C GLN A 416 0.03 -0.77 16.54
N LEU A 417 -0.64 -1.65 15.80
CA LEU A 417 -0.37 -1.92 14.38
C LEU A 417 -1.29 -1.13 13.45
N ILE A 418 -2.23 -0.36 14.00
CA ILE A 418 -3.23 0.40 13.26
C ILE A 418 -2.89 1.88 13.35
N GLU A 419 -3.14 2.62 12.27
CA GLU A 419 -3.03 4.07 12.23
C GLU A 419 -3.95 4.72 13.26
N PRO A 420 -3.43 5.53 14.20
CA PRO A 420 -4.21 6.01 15.33
C PRO A 420 -5.26 7.07 14.95
N VAL A 421 -5.10 7.77 13.82
CA VAL A 421 -6.03 8.85 13.45
C VAL A 421 -7.20 8.33 12.62
N ASP A 422 -7.00 7.36 11.72
CA ASP A 422 -8.10 6.80 10.94
C ASP A 422 -8.69 5.52 11.57
N GLY A 423 -7.95 4.82 12.41
CA GLY A 423 -8.39 3.57 13.04
C GLY A 423 -8.65 2.46 12.03
N PHE A 424 -8.01 2.51 10.86
CA PHE A 424 -8.30 1.65 9.71
C PHE A 424 -7.03 1.11 9.05
N HIS A 425 -6.09 1.95 8.65
CA HIS A 425 -4.93 1.52 7.89
C HIS A 425 -3.89 0.81 8.77
N PRO A 426 -3.12 -0.16 8.24
CA PRO A 426 -1.91 -0.63 8.90
C PRO A 426 -0.89 0.51 8.97
N ASN A 427 -0.29 0.73 10.14
CA ASN A 427 0.72 1.76 10.30
C ASN A 427 2.11 1.32 9.82
N GLU A 428 3.11 2.18 9.96
CA GLU A 428 4.49 1.92 9.53
C GLU A 428 5.04 0.59 10.06
N THR A 429 4.82 0.31 11.36
CA THR A 429 5.29 -0.93 12.01
C THR A 429 4.65 -2.14 11.36
N SER A 430 3.33 -2.12 11.16
CA SER A 430 2.61 -3.20 10.52
C SER A 430 3.05 -3.39 9.06
N SER A 431 3.21 -2.30 8.32
CA SER A 431 3.61 -2.33 6.90
C SER A 431 5.01 -2.93 6.73
N ILE A 432 5.96 -2.56 7.59
CA ILE A 432 7.33 -3.08 7.56
C ILE A 432 7.39 -4.55 8.02
N LEU A 433 6.60 -4.95 9.02
CA LEU A 433 6.52 -6.34 9.45
C LEU A 433 5.93 -7.22 8.35
N ASP A 434 4.89 -6.77 7.65
CA ASP A 434 4.30 -7.47 6.50
C ASP A 434 5.31 -7.68 5.37
N GLY A 435 6.03 -6.62 4.98
CA GLY A 435 7.13 -6.69 4.02
C GLY A 435 8.35 -7.48 4.53
N GLY A 436 8.38 -7.78 5.83
CA GLY A 436 9.50 -8.40 6.51
C GLY A 436 9.33 -9.86 6.90
N THR A 437 8.12 -10.42 6.78
CA THR A 437 7.85 -11.82 7.11
C THR A 437 8.73 -12.75 6.26
N PRO A 438 9.12 -13.94 6.78
CA PRO A 438 9.90 -14.90 6.03
C PRO A 438 9.23 -15.31 4.72
N ASP A 439 7.91 -15.42 4.68
CA ASP A 439 7.15 -15.78 3.48
C ASP A 439 7.14 -14.65 2.44
N SER A 440 6.92 -13.39 2.85
CA SER A 440 7.06 -12.24 1.96
C SER A 440 8.49 -12.11 1.44
N THR A 441 9.49 -12.29 2.31
CA THR A 441 10.90 -12.12 1.94
C THR A 441 11.41 -13.26 1.05
N THR A 442 10.99 -14.51 1.31
CA THR A 442 11.40 -15.69 0.53
C THR A 442 10.69 -15.73 -0.81
N THR A 443 9.41 -15.37 -0.87
CA THR A 443 8.65 -15.29 -2.14
C THR A 443 9.13 -14.14 -3.02
N VAL A 444 9.47 -13.00 -2.43
CA VAL A 444 9.89 -11.80 -3.18
C VAL A 444 11.37 -11.86 -3.57
N LEU A 445 12.25 -12.40 -2.72
CA LEU A 445 13.69 -12.34 -2.96
C LEU A 445 14.32 -13.70 -3.32
N GLY A 446 13.70 -14.83 -2.97
CA GLY A 446 14.25 -16.17 -3.23
C GLY A 446 14.28 -16.52 -4.71
N ASP A 447 15.20 -17.42 -5.10
CA ASP A 447 15.10 -18.11 -6.39
C ASP A 447 13.74 -18.81 -6.43
N VAL A 448 12.86 -18.32 -7.31
CA VAL A 448 11.44 -18.63 -7.39
C VAL A 448 11.16 -20.11 -7.77
N ASN A 449 12.21 -20.93 -7.86
CA ASN A 449 12.16 -22.37 -8.06
C ASN A 449 11.88 -23.17 -6.76
N THR A 450 11.77 -22.52 -5.60
CA THR A 450 11.54 -23.17 -4.31
C THR A 450 10.48 -22.46 -3.46
N VAL A 451 9.28 -22.22 -4.02
CA VAL A 451 8.10 -21.98 -3.18
C VAL A 451 7.67 -23.33 -2.60
N LYS A 452 8.23 -23.71 -1.44
CA LYS A 452 7.76 -24.87 -0.68
C LYS A 452 6.51 -24.46 0.09
N TYR A 453 5.35 -24.93 -0.37
CA TYR A 453 4.18 -25.10 0.49
C TYR A 453 4.58 -26.00 1.66
N HIS A 454 4.75 -25.52 2.89
CA HIS A 454 4.70 -26.39 4.08
C HIS A 454 4.27 -25.60 5.32
N THR A 455 3.13 -26.04 5.85
CA THR A 455 2.67 -25.90 7.23
C THR A 455 3.79 -26.05 8.26
N CYS A 456 3.83 -25.10 9.21
CA CYS A 456 4.21 -25.22 10.63
C CYS A 456 5.41 -26.12 10.98
N MET A 457 6.50 -25.53 11.51
CA MET A 457 7.02 -25.78 12.87
C MET A 457 8.37 -25.08 13.11
N LEU A 458 8.52 -24.53 14.31
CA LEU A 458 9.76 -24.01 14.89
C LEU A 458 10.93 -25.02 14.82
N THR A 459 12.14 -24.55 14.53
CA THR A 459 13.28 -24.50 15.49
C THR A 459 14.55 -23.99 14.81
N LEU A 460 15.17 -22.96 15.41
CA LEU A 460 16.56 -22.58 15.12
C LEU A 460 17.50 -23.67 15.63
N SER A 461 18.48 -24.07 14.82
CA SER A 461 19.83 -24.34 15.32
C SER A 461 20.85 -24.05 14.21
N LEU A 462 21.74 -23.10 14.51
CA LEU A 462 22.92 -22.75 13.71
C LEU A 462 24.11 -23.59 14.20
N THR A 463 24.79 -24.30 13.30
CA THR A 463 26.26 -24.50 13.38
C THR A 463 26.84 -24.68 11.96
N PRO A 464 28.05 -24.15 11.67
CA PRO A 464 28.60 -24.09 10.31
C PRO A 464 29.63 -25.18 9.99
N ALA A 465 29.98 -25.23 8.69
CA ALA A 465 31.16 -25.82 8.04
C ALA A 465 30.99 -27.23 7.43
N ALA A 466 31.16 -27.33 6.10
CA ALA A 466 32.48 -27.59 5.49
C ALA A 466 32.38 -27.64 3.95
N SER A 467 33.39 -27.07 3.31
CA SER A 467 33.69 -27.12 1.88
C SER A 467 33.97 -28.55 1.41
N LEU A 468 33.39 -28.98 0.28
CA LEU A 468 33.82 -30.17 -0.46
C LEU A 468 33.90 -29.89 -1.97
N ILE A 469 34.96 -30.47 -2.55
CA ILE A 469 35.60 -30.31 -3.86
C ILE A 469 34.69 -30.83 -5.00
N PRO A 470 34.77 -30.31 -6.24
CA PRO A 470 34.00 -30.86 -7.36
C PRO A 470 34.66 -32.17 -7.85
N ALA A 471 33.88 -33.25 -7.90
CA ALA A 471 34.28 -34.50 -8.54
C ALA A 471 33.96 -34.45 -10.05
N VAL A 472 34.92 -34.98 -10.80
CA VAL A 472 35.07 -34.98 -12.26
C VAL A 472 34.02 -35.86 -12.96
N SER A 473 33.71 -35.45 -14.19
CA SER A 473 32.89 -36.09 -15.21
C SER A 473 33.31 -37.52 -15.59
N LEU A 474 32.31 -38.39 -15.77
CA LEU A 474 32.44 -39.61 -16.58
C LEU A 474 31.25 -39.75 -17.56
N THR A 475 31.59 -40.22 -18.74
CA THR A 475 30.87 -40.28 -20.02
C THR A 475 29.72 -41.30 -20.08
N PRO A 476 28.82 -41.21 -21.09
CA PRO A 476 27.55 -41.92 -21.11
C PRO A 476 27.67 -43.37 -21.62
N ALA A 477 26.88 -44.28 -21.04
CA ALA A 477 26.71 -45.64 -21.54
C ALA A 477 25.39 -45.81 -22.30
N ALA A 478 25.44 -46.70 -23.29
CA ALA A 478 24.57 -46.87 -24.43
C ALA A 478 23.07 -47.12 -24.18
N SER A 479 22.32 -46.69 -25.19
CA SER A 479 20.92 -46.98 -25.54
C SER A 479 20.56 -48.47 -25.59
N LEU A 480 19.41 -48.85 -25.03
CA LEU A 480 18.70 -50.10 -25.31
C LEU A 480 17.34 -49.81 -25.93
N THR A 481 17.03 -50.60 -26.96
CA THR A 481 15.89 -50.58 -27.88
C THR A 481 14.53 -50.84 -27.22
N PRO A 482 13.41 -50.35 -27.80
CA PRO A 482 12.07 -50.49 -27.25
C PRO A 482 11.46 -51.87 -27.51
N ALA A 483 10.83 -52.45 -26.49
CA ALA A 483 9.97 -53.63 -26.62
C ALA A 483 8.53 -53.22 -26.93
N ALA A 484 7.88 -54.07 -27.72
CA ALA A 484 6.66 -53.84 -28.46
C ALA A 484 5.38 -53.62 -27.63
N SER A 485 4.47 -52.90 -28.28
CA SER A 485 3.07 -52.62 -27.94
C SER A 485 2.20 -53.85 -27.70
N LEU A 486 1.40 -53.81 -26.64
CA LEU A 486 0.20 -54.66 -26.49
C LEU A 486 -1.07 -53.81 -26.70
N THR A 487 -1.98 -54.40 -27.46
CA THR A 487 -3.26 -53.87 -27.94
C THR A 487 -4.34 -53.76 -26.86
N PRO A 488 -5.38 -52.93 -27.05
CA PRO A 488 -6.37 -52.58 -26.03
C PRO A 488 -7.51 -53.62 -25.93
N ALA A 489 -7.94 -53.93 -24.70
CA ALA A 489 -9.18 -54.66 -24.45
C ALA A 489 -10.36 -53.69 -24.26
N ALA A 490 -11.51 -54.13 -24.79
CA ALA A 490 -12.68 -53.33 -25.10
C ALA A 490 -13.53 -52.86 -23.90
N SER A 491 -14.30 -51.82 -24.21
CA SER A 491 -15.38 -51.17 -23.47
C SER A 491 -16.51 -52.08 -22.99
N LEU A 492 -17.04 -51.81 -21.79
CA LEU A 492 -18.39 -52.19 -21.37
C LEU A 492 -19.19 -50.94 -20.95
N THR A 493 -20.35 -50.79 -21.57
CA THR A 493 -21.39 -49.76 -21.38
C THR A 493 -22.27 -50.00 -20.14
N PRO A 494 -23.09 -49.00 -19.72
CA PRO A 494 -23.56 -48.83 -18.34
C PRO A 494 -24.90 -49.51 -18.05
N ALA A 495 -25.15 -49.84 -16.77
CA ALA A 495 -26.46 -50.29 -16.29
C ALA A 495 -27.14 -49.23 -15.43
N ALA A 496 -28.47 -49.24 -15.52
CA ALA A 496 -29.41 -48.17 -15.23
C ALA A 496 -29.61 -47.79 -13.75
N SER A 497 -30.14 -46.58 -13.62
CA SER A 497 -30.83 -45.93 -12.52
C SER A 497 -31.89 -46.77 -11.79
N LEU A 498 -31.98 -46.61 -10.46
CA LEU A 498 -33.20 -46.85 -9.68
C LEU A 498 -33.60 -45.59 -8.91
N THR A 499 -34.87 -45.23 -9.07
CA THR A 499 -35.63 -44.12 -8.50
C THR A 499 -36.18 -44.44 -7.08
N PRO A 500 -36.68 -43.43 -6.33
CA PRO A 500 -36.82 -43.47 -4.88
C PRO A 500 -38.16 -44.06 -4.40
N ALA A 501 -38.16 -44.65 -3.19
CA ALA A 501 -39.38 -45.03 -2.47
C ALA A 501 -39.73 -44.02 -1.37
N ALA A 502 -41.04 -43.85 -1.18
CA ALA A 502 -41.72 -42.70 -0.62
C ALA A 502 -41.97 -42.73 0.91
N SER A 503 -42.20 -41.52 1.43
CA SER A 503 -43.03 -41.07 2.56
C SER A 503 -43.66 -42.06 3.55
N LEU A 504 -43.46 -41.80 4.85
CA LEU A 504 -44.42 -42.13 5.91
C LEU A 504 -44.62 -40.95 6.89
N THR A 505 -45.84 -40.41 6.91
CA THR A 505 -46.59 -39.79 8.03
C THR A 505 -47.99 -40.45 8.01
N PRO A 506 -48.88 -40.43 9.03
CA PRO A 506 -49.04 -39.58 10.24
C PRO A 506 -49.17 -40.44 11.55
N ALA A 507 -49.50 -40.02 12.79
CA ALA A 507 -50.49 -39.09 13.35
C ALA A 507 -50.17 -38.79 14.86
N VAL A 508 -50.35 -37.57 15.38
CA VAL A 508 -51.48 -36.97 16.14
C VAL A 508 -51.68 -37.42 17.62
N SER A 509 -51.71 -36.37 18.47
CA SER A 509 -52.36 -36.17 19.78
C SER A 509 -51.88 -36.92 21.03
N LEU A 510 -51.56 -36.16 22.08
CA LEU A 510 -52.40 -36.01 23.29
C LEU A 510 -52.03 -34.73 24.07
N THR A 511 -53.01 -33.84 24.25
CA THR A 511 -53.09 -32.87 25.36
C THR A 511 -53.87 -33.50 26.52
N PRO A 512 -53.58 -33.11 27.77
CA PRO A 512 -54.69 -32.74 28.66
C PRO A 512 -54.53 -31.35 29.28
N ALA A 513 -55.68 -30.84 29.71
CA ALA A 513 -56.00 -29.47 30.06
C ALA A 513 -55.66 -29.05 31.52
N ALA A 514 -55.88 -27.75 31.74
CA ALA A 514 -55.68 -26.92 32.93
C ALA A 514 -56.42 -27.32 34.21
N SER A 515 -55.93 -26.79 35.35
CA SER A 515 -56.63 -26.48 36.63
C SER A 515 -55.58 -26.42 37.76
N LEU A 516 -55.45 -25.49 38.71
CA LEU A 516 -56.17 -24.29 39.18
C LEU A 516 -55.19 -23.51 40.11
N THR A 517 -55.41 -22.21 40.27
CA THR A 517 -54.83 -21.34 41.32
C THR A 517 -55.19 -21.79 42.75
N PRO A 518 -54.45 -21.32 43.75
CA PRO A 518 -55.11 -20.75 44.94
C PRO A 518 -54.63 -19.32 45.21
N ALA A 519 -55.61 -18.45 45.49
CA ALA A 519 -55.40 -17.19 46.20
C ALA A 519 -55.70 -17.40 47.68
N VAL A 520 -54.79 -16.95 48.55
CA VAL A 520 -55.06 -16.10 49.73
C VAL A 520 -53.83 -15.21 49.90
#